data_AF-A0A6G9YAW0-F1
#
_entry.id   AF-A0A6G9YAW0-F1
#
_cell.length_a   1.000
_cell.length_b   1.000
_cell.length_c   1.000
_cell.angle_alpha   90.00
_cell.angle_beta   90.00
_cell.angle_gamma   90.00
#
_symmetry.space_group_name_H-M   'P 1'
#
loop_
_entity.id
_entity.type
_entity.pdbx_description
1 polymer ?
#
loop_
_entity_poly.entity_id
_entity_poly.type
_entity_poly.pdbx_seq_one_letter_code
_entity_poly.pdbx_strand_id
1 'polypeptide(L)'
;MIDAQIQQARDIAAAALHRGMRDIEAGGHRAETQRVGTLGVDDGECRRGDPLLRRPCQGRRMSRHGRHRTIRCIYPRAAARRGGIPGSAMELNYSEVEAAAARIAGQVRPVTIAPMDHGVVRAAGDEPCQAWLALEFMQHTGSFKARGAQNFIRAHREGGTLPAAGVTIASGGNAGLACAWAARQQGVRATVFVPTTAPAIKVDRLVEYGADVRLVGTGYDEALAACHEFAATSGALLSHAYDNELIAAGAGTLMLEIRRQLPDLDTVVVAVGGGGLFAGIATVAAHFGIRTVAVEPANCRALNVAIEAGRVVDGPVDSIAADSLGAARVTELALHAAQNYDVRSILVPDPAIVAARAALWDCRRIAVENGAATAFAAVTEFDGVQAYRPAPGEKLCAILCGANTNPADLAPNSDADTALLAGTA
;
A
#
# COMPACT_ATOMS: atom_id res chain seq x y z
N MET A 1 -26.33 -30.35 6.59
CA MET A 1 -24.93 -30.80 6.72
C MET A 1 -23.97 -29.67 7.10
N ILE A 2 -24.09 -28.47 6.52
CA ILE A 2 -23.24 -27.31 6.88
C ILE A 2 -23.45 -26.83 8.31
N ASP A 3 -24.69 -26.75 8.80
CA ASP A 3 -24.98 -26.32 10.18
C ASP A 3 -24.40 -27.26 11.24
N ALA A 4 -24.29 -28.56 10.93
CA ALA A 4 -23.69 -29.54 11.82
C ALA A 4 -22.16 -29.35 11.93
N GLN A 5 -21.51 -28.95 10.84
CA GLN A 5 -20.06 -28.68 10.82
C GLN A 5 -19.73 -27.36 11.54
N ILE A 6 -20.58 -26.35 11.43
CA ILE A 6 -20.44 -25.07 12.17
C ILE A 6 -20.63 -25.30 13.68
N GLN A 7 -21.60 -26.13 14.06
CA GLN A 7 -21.82 -26.44 15.48
C GLN A 7 -20.67 -27.25 16.07
N GLN A 8 -20.15 -28.24 15.33
CA GLN A 8 -19.00 -29.03 15.76
C GLN A 8 -17.74 -28.17 15.97
N ALA A 9 -17.50 -27.16 15.13
CA ALA A 9 -16.38 -26.24 15.30
C ALA A 9 -16.53 -25.35 16.55
N ARG A 10 -17.75 -24.91 16.87
CA ARG A 10 -18.05 -24.13 18.09
C ARG A 10 -17.81 -24.94 19.35
N ASP A 11 -18.21 -26.20 19.36
CA ASP A 11 -18.06 -27.08 20.52
C ASP A 11 -16.58 -27.41 20.81
N ILE A 12 -15.76 -27.56 19.76
CA ILE A 12 -14.31 -27.76 19.89
C ILE A 12 -13.62 -26.51 20.48
N ALA A 13 -14.03 -25.31 20.04
CA ALA A 13 -13.47 -24.05 20.54
C ALA A 13 -13.81 -23.81 22.02
N ALA A 14 -15.05 -24.10 22.43
CA ALA A 14 -15.46 -24.01 23.83
C ALA A 14 -14.67 -24.97 24.74
N ALA A 15 -14.37 -26.17 24.26
CA ALA A 15 -13.57 -27.16 24.99
C ALA A 15 -12.07 -26.82 25.09
N ALA A 16 -11.55 -25.98 24.19
CA ALA A 16 -10.16 -25.48 24.24
C ALA A 16 -10.03 -24.33 25.25
N LEU A 17 -11.00 -23.41 25.28
CA LEU A 17 -11.06 -22.31 26.26
C LEU A 17 -11.16 -22.83 27.70
N HIS A 18 -11.97 -23.86 27.94
CA HIS A 18 -12.09 -24.49 29.27
C HIS A 18 -10.87 -25.30 29.72
N ARG A 19 -9.96 -25.65 28.80
CA ARG A 19 -8.68 -26.29 29.13
C ARG A 19 -7.60 -25.24 29.41
N GLY A 20 -7.51 -24.20 28.58
CA GLY A 20 -6.56 -23.09 28.79
C GLY A 20 -6.78 -22.33 30.11
N MET A 21 -8.03 -22.19 30.59
CA MET A 21 -8.29 -21.57 31.90
C MET A 21 -7.84 -22.41 33.10
N ARG A 22 -7.75 -23.74 32.99
CA ARG A 22 -7.28 -24.59 34.10
C ARG A 22 -5.76 -24.64 34.20
N ASP A 23 -5.06 -24.48 33.10
CA ASP A 23 -3.59 -24.49 33.07
C ASP A 23 -2.98 -23.19 33.62
N ILE A 24 -3.74 -22.09 33.63
CA ILE A 24 -3.32 -20.80 34.22
C ILE A 24 -3.47 -20.79 35.75
N GLU A 25 -4.40 -21.59 36.32
CA GLU A 25 -4.59 -21.65 37.78
C GLU A 25 -3.61 -22.63 38.49
N ALA A 26 -2.84 -23.45 37.76
CA ALA A 26 -2.06 -24.55 38.34
C ALA A 26 -0.51 -24.41 38.29
N GLY A 27 0.06 -23.31 37.80
CA GLY A 27 1.47 -23.26 37.40
C GLY A 27 2.35 -22.17 38.04
N GLY A 28 2.36 -22.01 39.36
CA GLY A 28 3.32 -21.16 40.04
C GLY A 28 4.47 -21.95 40.66
N HIS A 29 5.63 -22.07 40.00
CA HIS A 29 6.92 -22.31 40.68
C HIS A 29 8.17 -21.96 39.85
N ARG A 30 9.16 -21.45 40.59
CA ARG A 30 10.49 -20.96 40.18
C ARG A 30 11.35 -22.07 39.55
N ALA A 31 12.23 -21.70 38.63
CA ALA A 31 13.44 -22.47 38.35
C ALA A 31 14.64 -21.56 38.05
N GLU A 32 15.75 -21.96 38.62
CA GLU A 32 17.00 -21.27 38.86
C GLU A 32 18.00 -21.39 37.69
N THR A 33 18.99 -20.51 37.73
CA THR A 33 20.19 -20.39 36.87
C THR A 33 20.99 -21.67 36.61
N GLN A 34 21.55 -21.78 35.40
CA GLN A 34 22.88 -22.38 35.20
C GLN A 34 23.60 -21.77 33.98
N ARG A 35 24.76 -21.16 34.23
CA ARG A 35 25.77 -20.69 33.26
C ARG A 35 26.66 -21.86 32.83
N VAL A 36 27.08 -21.87 31.57
CA VAL A 36 28.28 -22.59 31.09
C VAL A 36 29.02 -21.66 30.10
N GLY A 37 30.30 -21.35 30.40
CA GLY A 37 31.24 -20.67 29.48
C GLY A 37 31.64 -21.63 28.34
N THR A 38 32.30 -21.22 27.25
CA THR A 38 33.54 -20.46 27.04
C THR A 38 33.63 -20.25 25.50
N LEU A 39 34.33 -19.30 24.88
CA LEU A 39 35.79 -19.17 24.65
C LEU A 39 35.91 -17.97 23.68
N GLY A 40 36.86 -17.06 23.91
CA GLY A 40 37.13 -15.92 23.04
C GLY A 40 38.07 -16.24 21.87
N VAL A 41 38.11 -15.34 20.89
CA VAL A 41 39.31 -15.04 20.07
C VAL A 41 39.24 -13.57 19.66
N ASP A 42 40.33 -12.85 19.95
CA ASP A 42 40.63 -11.48 19.55
C ASP A 42 41.00 -11.37 18.06
N ASP A 43 40.92 -10.13 17.56
CA ASP A 43 41.93 -9.40 16.76
C ASP A 43 41.42 -8.72 15.48
N GLY A 44 41.70 -7.41 15.38
CA GLY A 44 42.18 -6.82 14.13
C GLY A 44 41.45 -5.59 13.60
N GLU A 45 41.81 -4.41 14.09
CA GLU A 45 41.63 -3.12 13.39
C GLU A 45 42.32 -3.12 12.02
N CYS A 46 41.74 -2.46 11.00
CA CYS A 46 42.52 -1.57 10.13
C CYS A 46 41.65 -0.52 9.42
N ARG A 47 42.21 0.69 9.31
CA ARG A 47 41.59 1.96 8.91
C ARG A 47 41.87 2.30 7.43
N ARG A 48 41.14 3.34 6.95
CA ARG A 48 41.41 4.26 5.81
C ARG A 48 41.07 3.69 4.42
N GLY A 49 40.49 4.42 3.46
CA GLY A 49 40.14 5.84 3.38
C GLY A 49 39.50 6.16 2.02
N ASP A 50 38.66 7.19 2.00
CA ASP A 50 38.16 7.93 0.82
C ASP A 50 39.32 8.75 0.20
N PRO A 51 39.33 9.06 -1.12
CA PRO A 51 38.80 10.36 -1.53
C PRO A 51 38.20 10.49 -2.96
N LEU A 52 37.09 11.25 -3.02
CA LEU A 52 36.84 12.44 -3.87
C LEU A 52 36.56 12.33 -5.40
N LEU A 53 35.31 12.72 -5.73
CA LEU A 53 34.90 13.89 -6.54
C LEU A 53 35.65 14.22 -7.85
N ARG A 54 34.88 14.34 -8.95
CA ARG A 54 34.93 15.48 -9.92
C ARG A 54 33.76 15.46 -10.93
N ARG A 55 32.89 16.47 -10.85
CA ARG A 55 32.19 17.11 -12.00
C ARG A 55 32.93 18.41 -12.35
N PRO A 56 32.70 18.98 -13.55
CA PRO A 56 31.90 20.22 -13.56
C PRO A 56 30.96 20.40 -14.76
N CYS A 57 29.93 21.21 -14.52
CA CYS A 57 28.96 21.79 -15.44
C CYS A 57 29.53 22.95 -16.28
N GLN A 58 28.87 23.27 -17.41
CA GLN A 58 28.60 24.60 -18.01
C GLN A 58 27.88 24.36 -19.37
N GLY A 59 26.89 25.11 -19.88
CA GLY A 59 26.16 26.30 -19.45
C GLY A 59 25.29 26.87 -20.60
N ARG A 60 24.19 27.56 -20.24
CA ARG A 60 23.47 28.68 -20.91
C ARG A 60 22.93 28.56 -22.36
N ARG A 61 21.66 28.96 -22.54
CA ARG A 61 21.25 30.31 -23.04
C ARG A 61 19.73 30.54 -22.98
N MET A 62 19.36 31.76 -22.57
CA MET A 62 18.02 32.35 -22.67
C MET A 62 17.81 33.03 -24.02
N SER A 63 16.55 33.14 -24.48
CA SER A 63 16.10 34.18 -25.42
C SER A 63 14.62 34.53 -25.18
N ARG A 64 14.31 35.82 -25.32
CA ARG A 64 13.05 36.54 -25.08
C ARG A 64 12.10 36.53 -26.31
N HIS A 65 10.91 37.12 -26.11
CA HIS A 65 9.83 37.55 -27.04
C HIS A 65 8.67 36.53 -27.13
N GLY A 66 7.39 36.87 -27.04
CA GLY A 66 6.66 38.13 -26.88
C GLY A 66 5.17 37.93 -27.26
N ARG A 67 4.29 38.68 -26.59
CA ARG A 67 2.91 39.07 -26.96
C ARG A 67 1.75 38.04 -26.95
N HIS A 68 0.70 38.49 -26.26
CA HIS A 68 -0.68 38.02 -26.23
C HIS A 68 -1.30 37.63 -27.58
N ARG A 69 -1.99 36.48 -27.59
CA ARG A 69 -3.24 36.27 -28.35
C ARG A 69 -4.19 35.38 -27.55
N THR A 70 -5.36 35.92 -27.26
CA THR A 70 -6.57 35.23 -26.83
C THR A 70 -6.98 34.22 -27.89
N ILE A 71 -7.06 32.93 -27.54
CA ILE A 71 -7.67 31.91 -28.39
C ILE A 71 -8.84 31.30 -27.62
N ARG A 72 -10.00 31.49 -28.24
CA ARG A 72 -11.34 31.09 -27.88
C ARG A 72 -11.43 29.56 -27.84
N CYS A 73 -11.81 28.98 -26.70
CA CYS A 73 -12.19 27.57 -26.58
C CYS A 73 -13.34 27.27 -27.56
N ILE A 74 -13.08 26.38 -28.51
CA ILE A 74 -14.09 25.74 -29.34
C ILE A 74 -13.99 24.24 -29.02
N TYR A 75 -14.93 23.73 -28.22
CA TYR A 75 -15.15 22.30 -28.05
C TYR A 75 -15.64 21.70 -29.37
N PRO A 76 -15.07 20.60 -29.89
CA PRO A 76 -15.79 19.73 -30.80
C PRO A 76 -16.62 18.73 -30.00
N ARG A 77 -17.86 18.59 -30.46
CA ARG A 77 -18.90 17.65 -30.04
C ARG A 77 -18.44 16.19 -30.10
N ALA A 78 -18.99 15.43 -29.15
CA ALA A 78 -18.97 13.98 -29.05
C ALA A 78 -19.27 13.27 -30.38
N ALA A 79 -18.42 12.30 -30.72
CA ALA A 79 -18.71 11.25 -31.68
C ALA A 79 -18.89 9.94 -30.91
N ALA A 80 -20.10 9.39 -30.97
CA ALA A 80 -20.46 8.09 -30.43
C ALA A 80 -19.56 6.99 -31.01
N ARG A 81 -18.88 6.23 -30.14
CA ARG A 81 -18.23 4.97 -30.53
C ARG A 81 -19.07 3.79 -30.04
N ARG A 82 -19.51 3.00 -31.01
CA ARG A 82 -20.18 1.71 -30.83
C ARG A 82 -19.19 0.66 -30.32
N GLY A 83 -19.76 -0.37 -29.68
CA GLY A 83 -19.12 -1.47 -28.97
C GLY A 83 -17.86 -2.09 -29.59
N GLY A 84 -16.90 -2.33 -28.71
CA GLY A 84 -15.71 -3.15 -28.84
C GLY A 84 -14.85 -2.94 -27.59
N ILE A 85 -14.60 -3.98 -26.80
CA ILE A 85 -13.66 -3.91 -25.65
C ILE A 85 -12.25 -3.77 -26.26
N PRO A 86 -11.52 -2.66 -26.06
CA PRO A 86 -10.17 -2.52 -26.58
C PRO A 86 -9.21 -3.40 -25.77
N GLY A 87 -8.26 -4.05 -26.45
CA GLY A 87 -7.10 -4.66 -25.80
C GLY A 87 -6.27 -3.64 -25.04
N SER A 88 -5.67 -4.10 -23.93
CA SER A 88 -4.83 -3.43 -22.94
C SER A 88 -4.28 -2.05 -23.32
N ALA A 89 -4.80 -0.99 -22.70
CA ALA A 89 -4.06 0.26 -22.64
C ALA A 89 -2.92 0.07 -21.62
N MET A 90 -1.67 0.16 -22.06
CA MET A 90 -0.49 0.11 -21.16
C MET A 90 -0.36 1.36 -20.26
N GLU A 91 -1.33 2.27 -20.29
CA GLU A 91 -1.28 3.59 -19.66
C GLU A 91 -2.64 3.90 -19.03
N LEU A 92 -2.61 4.39 -17.79
CA LEU A 92 -3.78 4.91 -17.07
C LEU A 92 -3.81 6.43 -17.24
N ASN A 93 -4.93 6.95 -17.75
CA ASN A 93 -5.09 8.37 -18.06
C ASN A 93 -5.81 9.14 -16.94
N TYR A 94 -5.50 10.43 -16.85
CA TYR A 94 -6.12 11.34 -15.87
C TYR A 94 -7.66 11.31 -15.92
N SER A 95 -8.25 11.31 -17.12
CA SER A 95 -9.71 11.29 -17.30
C SER A 95 -10.37 10.02 -16.77
N GLU A 96 -9.65 8.90 -16.72
CA GLU A 96 -10.16 7.64 -16.16
C GLU A 96 -10.23 7.72 -14.64
N VAL A 97 -9.25 8.40 -14.02
CA VAL A 97 -9.26 8.72 -12.59
C VAL A 97 -10.36 9.72 -12.25
N GLU A 98 -10.59 10.75 -13.09
CA GLU A 98 -11.74 11.67 -12.91
C GLU A 98 -13.08 10.94 -13.02
N ALA A 99 -13.22 10.05 -14.01
CA ALA A 99 -14.42 9.22 -14.14
C ALA A 99 -14.59 8.32 -12.91
N ALA A 100 -13.51 7.74 -12.38
CA ALA A 100 -13.55 6.95 -11.16
C ALA A 100 -14.00 7.79 -9.95
N ALA A 101 -13.48 9.02 -9.81
CA ALA A 101 -13.87 9.94 -8.74
C ALA A 101 -15.38 10.26 -8.80
N ALA A 102 -15.91 10.52 -10.00
CA ALA A 102 -17.34 10.73 -10.19
C ALA A 102 -18.17 9.50 -9.80
N ARG A 103 -17.72 8.27 -10.16
CA ARG A 103 -18.43 7.02 -9.84
C ARG A 103 -18.51 6.72 -8.35
N ILE A 104 -17.44 7.01 -7.60
CA ILE A 104 -17.35 6.68 -6.17
C ILE A 104 -17.70 7.86 -5.24
N ALA A 105 -18.03 9.03 -5.81
CA ALA A 105 -18.42 10.21 -5.05
C ALA A 105 -19.53 9.88 -4.03
N GLY A 106 -19.34 10.33 -2.79
CA GLY A 106 -20.27 10.10 -1.68
C GLY A 106 -20.33 8.66 -1.15
N GLN A 107 -19.59 7.71 -1.71
CA GLN A 107 -19.56 6.30 -1.29
C GLN A 107 -18.26 5.91 -0.57
N VAL A 108 -17.23 6.73 -0.70
CA VAL A 108 -15.96 6.62 0.04
C VAL A 108 -15.79 7.82 0.97
N ARG A 109 -14.99 7.66 2.03
CA ARG A 109 -14.67 8.75 2.94
C ARG A 109 -13.68 9.71 2.28
N PRO A 110 -13.89 11.04 2.37
CA PRO A 110 -12.87 12.00 2.00
C PRO A 110 -11.61 11.83 2.84
N VAL A 111 -10.43 11.98 2.23
CA VAL A 111 -9.16 11.88 2.95
C VAL A 111 -9.00 13.05 3.92
N THR A 112 -8.54 12.75 5.13
CA THR A 112 -8.09 13.75 6.10
C THR A 112 -6.61 14.03 5.89
N ILE A 113 -6.25 15.31 5.76
CA ILE A 113 -4.86 15.75 5.66
C ILE A 113 -4.44 16.35 7.01
N ALA A 114 -3.41 15.77 7.63
CA ALA A 114 -2.86 16.25 8.90
C ALA A 114 -1.49 16.89 8.67
N PRO A 115 -1.23 18.12 9.17
CA PRO A 115 0.12 18.68 9.11
C PRO A 115 1.09 17.87 9.97
N MET A 116 2.33 17.76 9.51
CA MET A 116 3.43 17.24 10.32
C MET A 116 4.04 18.36 11.17
N ASP A 117 4.67 17.98 12.28
CA ASP A 117 5.32 18.96 13.15
C ASP A 117 6.55 19.56 12.45
N HIS A 118 6.80 20.83 12.74
CA HIS A 118 7.88 21.57 12.12
C HIS A 118 9.24 20.94 12.42
N GLY A 119 10.02 20.66 11.37
CA GLY A 119 11.36 20.08 11.49
C GLY A 119 11.41 18.55 11.61
N VAL A 120 10.26 17.85 11.52
CA VAL A 120 10.23 16.37 11.38
C VAL A 120 10.80 15.93 10.05
N VAL A 121 10.58 16.72 8.99
CA VAL A 121 11.20 16.56 7.68
C VAL A 121 12.22 17.66 7.48
N ARG A 122 13.44 17.29 7.10
CA ARG A 122 14.53 18.22 6.80
C ARG A 122 14.83 18.26 5.30
N ALA A 123 14.84 19.46 4.73
CA ALA A 123 15.28 19.69 3.37
C ALA A 123 16.82 19.60 3.27
N ALA A 124 17.35 19.66 2.05
CA ALA A 124 18.78 19.85 1.84
C ALA A 124 19.26 21.15 2.53
N GLY A 125 20.36 21.08 3.29
CA GLY A 125 20.82 22.18 4.14
C GLY A 125 20.18 22.22 5.54
N ASP A 126 19.45 21.16 5.92
CA ASP A 126 18.82 20.94 7.23
C ASP A 126 17.74 21.97 7.62
N GLU A 127 17.20 22.66 6.63
CA GLU A 127 16.06 23.55 6.79
C GLU A 127 14.77 22.75 7.02
N PRO A 128 13.88 23.21 7.92
CA PRO A 128 12.56 22.61 8.09
C PRO A 128 11.72 22.64 6.80
N CYS A 129 11.09 21.52 6.47
CA CYS A 129 10.21 21.39 5.31
C CYS A 129 8.73 21.39 5.74
N GLN A 130 7.86 21.92 4.89
CA GLN A 130 6.41 21.83 5.09
C GLN A 130 5.92 20.46 4.61
N ALA A 131 5.39 19.67 5.54
CA ALA A 131 4.98 18.29 5.25
C ALA A 131 3.60 17.98 5.84
N TRP A 132 2.88 17.08 5.17
CA TRP A 132 1.57 16.59 5.58
C TRP A 132 1.48 15.07 5.50
N LEU A 133 0.53 14.51 6.25
CA LEU A 133 0.11 13.11 6.18
C LEU A 133 -1.29 13.03 5.57
N ALA A 134 -1.44 12.24 4.51
CA ALA A 134 -2.74 11.82 4.01
C ALA A 134 -3.17 10.54 4.74
N LEU A 135 -4.18 10.67 5.62
CA LEU A 135 -4.63 9.61 6.53
C LEU A 135 -5.61 8.65 5.84
N GLU A 136 -5.19 8.03 4.74
CA GLU A 136 -6.05 7.16 3.94
C GLU A 136 -6.43 5.86 4.68
N PHE A 137 -5.69 5.46 5.72
CA PHE A 137 -6.10 4.36 6.59
C PHE A 137 -7.45 4.59 7.30
N MET A 138 -7.94 5.85 7.39
CA MET A 138 -9.28 6.16 7.91
C MET A 138 -10.41 5.80 6.93
N GLN A 139 -10.08 5.34 5.72
CA GLN A 139 -11.03 4.88 4.74
C GLN A 139 -11.84 3.67 5.24
N HIS A 140 -12.97 3.40 4.58
CA HIS A 140 -13.66 2.11 4.75
C HIS A 140 -12.67 0.95 4.63
N THR A 141 -12.92 -0.11 5.40
CA THR A 141 -12.05 -1.29 5.50
C THR A 141 -10.64 -1.02 6.03
N GLY A 142 -10.31 0.20 6.46
CA GLY A 142 -9.01 0.52 7.06
C GLY A 142 -7.87 0.75 6.05
N SER A 143 -8.16 0.89 4.75
CA SER A 143 -7.13 1.13 3.72
C SER A 143 -7.69 1.76 2.45
N PHE A 144 -6.79 2.26 1.59
CA PHE A 144 -7.11 2.84 0.29
C PHE A 144 -7.87 1.91 -0.68
N LYS A 145 -7.81 0.59 -0.46
CA LYS A 145 -8.35 -0.43 -1.37
C LYS A 145 -9.85 -0.27 -1.62
N ALA A 146 -10.58 0.31 -0.66
CA ALA A 146 -12.00 0.60 -0.81
C ALA A 146 -12.31 1.47 -2.03
N ARG A 147 -11.44 2.43 -2.37
CA ARG A 147 -11.62 3.32 -3.54
C ARG A 147 -11.62 2.54 -4.85
N GLY A 148 -10.60 1.70 -5.03
CA GLY A 148 -10.47 0.82 -6.19
C GLY A 148 -11.63 -0.18 -6.30
N ALA A 149 -11.92 -0.89 -5.22
CA ALA A 149 -12.98 -1.90 -5.19
C ALA A 149 -14.37 -1.30 -5.52
N GLN A 150 -14.68 -0.12 -4.96
CA GLN A 150 -15.92 0.57 -5.26
C GLN A 150 -15.99 1.01 -6.73
N ASN A 151 -14.90 1.56 -7.28
CA ASN A 151 -14.86 1.96 -8.68
C ASN A 151 -15.04 0.75 -9.62
N PHE A 152 -14.35 -0.36 -9.34
CA PHE A 152 -14.44 -1.58 -10.14
C PHE A 152 -15.88 -2.08 -10.27
N ILE A 153 -16.58 -2.28 -9.14
CA ILE A 153 -17.96 -2.80 -9.16
C ILE A 153 -18.92 -1.79 -9.82
N ARG A 154 -18.76 -0.50 -9.52
CA ARG A 154 -19.60 0.57 -10.09
C ARG A 154 -19.44 0.69 -11.60
N ALA A 155 -18.21 0.65 -12.10
CA ALA A 155 -17.93 0.72 -13.53
C ALA A 155 -18.54 -0.47 -14.28
N HIS A 156 -18.44 -1.70 -13.74
CA HIS A 156 -19.08 -2.86 -14.35
C HIS A 156 -20.61 -2.78 -14.30
N ARG A 157 -21.20 -2.27 -13.21
CA ARG A 157 -22.64 -2.03 -13.09
C ARG A 157 -23.13 -1.00 -14.12
N GLU A 158 -22.47 0.15 -14.20
CA GLU A 158 -22.80 1.23 -15.14
C GLU A 158 -22.63 0.78 -16.60
N GLY A 159 -21.63 -0.06 -16.87
CA GLY A 159 -21.40 -0.66 -18.18
C GLY A 159 -22.31 -1.85 -18.52
N GLY A 160 -23.18 -2.29 -17.60
CA GLY A 160 -24.04 -3.46 -17.82
C GLY A 160 -23.30 -4.79 -17.94
N THR A 161 -22.08 -4.88 -17.40
CA THR A 161 -21.19 -6.06 -17.47
C THR A 161 -21.06 -6.81 -16.15
N LEU A 162 -21.82 -6.42 -15.12
CA LEU A 162 -21.85 -7.09 -13.82
C LEU A 162 -22.73 -8.36 -13.88
N PRO A 163 -22.15 -9.57 -13.75
CA PRO A 163 -22.87 -10.83 -13.83
C PRO A 163 -23.65 -11.11 -12.55
N ALA A 164 -24.65 -12.01 -12.64
CA ALA A 164 -25.41 -12.47 -11.47
C ALA A 164 -24.53 -13.22 -10.44
N ALA A 165 -23.46 -13.86 -10.90
CA ALA A 165 -22.46 -14.51 -10.04
C ALA A 165 -21.68 -13.52 -9.16
N GLY A 166 -21.71 -12.22 -9.50
CA GLY A 166 -21.09 -11.15 -8.73
C GLY A 166 -19.60 -11.03 -8.99
N VAL A 167 -18.83 -10.86 -7.91
CA VAL A 167 -17.37 -10.63 -7.94
C VAL A 167 -16.64 -11.70 -7.14
N THR A 168 -15.43 -12.05 -7.57
CA THR A 168 -14.56 -12.98 -6.86
C THR A 168 -13.14 -12.41 -6.70
N ILE A 169 -12.46 -12.78 -5.62
CA ILE A 169 -11.06 -12.40 -5.37
C ILE A 169 -10.36 -13.44 -4.49
N ALA A 170 -9.07 -13.69 -4.72
CA ALA A 170 -8.21 -14.45 -3.84
C ALA A 170 -7.40 -13.50 -2.94
N SER A 171 -7.91 -13.19 -1.75
CA SER A 171 -7.19 -12.34 -0.78
C SER A 171 -7.85 -12.37 0.59
N GLY A 172 -7.08 -12.71 1.63
CA GLY A 172 -7.49 -12.54 3.03
C GLY A 172 -7.16 -11.18 3.63
N GLY A 173 -6.54 -10.28 2.86
CA GLY A 173 -6.04 -8.99 3.34
C GLY A 173 -6.90 -7.80 2.91
N ASN A 174 -6.27 -6.62 2.84
CA ASN A 174 -6.91 -5.34 2.51
C ASN A 174 -7.77 -5.37 1.23
N ALA A 175 -7.30 -6.06 0.19
CA ALA A 175 -8.03 -6.18 -1.07
C ALA A 175 -9.31 -7.02 -0.95
N GLY A 176 -9.24 -8.16 -0.24
CA GLY A 176 -10.40 -9.00 0.03
C GLY A 176 -11.47 -8.26 0.83
N LEU A 177 -11.05 -7.58 1.90
CA LEU A 177 -11.95 -6.77 2.74
C LEU A 177 -12.63 -5.67 1.93
N ALA A 178 -11.87 -4.92 1.12
CA ALA A 178 -12.41 -3.88 0.26
C ALA A 178 -13.39 -4.42 -0.80
N CYS A 179 -13.08 -5.57 -1.41
CA CYS A 179 -13.94 -6.23 -2.38
C CYS A 179 -15.27 -6.66 -1.75
N ALA A 180 -15.22 -7.33 -0.59
CA ALA A 180 -16.41 -7.75 0.15
C ALA A 180 -17.26 -6.55 0.58
N TRP A 181 -16.63 -5.51 1.14
CA TRP A 181 -17.30 -4.28 1.54
C TRP A 181 -17.99 -3.58 0.36
N ALA A 182 -17.28 -3.39 -0.76
CA ALA A 182 -17.83 -2.74 -1.95
C ALA A 182 -18.99 -3.54 -2.55
N ALA A 183 -18.87 -4.88 -2.59
CA ALA A 183 -19.92 -5.76 -3.08
C ALA A 183 -21.19 -5.65 -2.21
N ARG A 184 -21.05 -5.69 -0.88
CA ARG A 184 -22.15 -5.51 0.06
C ARG A 184 -22.85 -4.16 -0.13
N GLN A 185 -22.09 -3.08 -0.27
CA GLN A 185 -22.64 -1.73 -0.51
C GLN A 185 -23.46 -1.65 -1.80
N GLN A 186 -23.18 -2.52 -2.78
CA GLN A 186 -23.86 -2.55 -4.07
C GLN A 186 -24.88 -3.69 -4.19
N GLY A 187 -25.14 -4.45 -3.13
CA GLY A 187 -26.01 -5.63 -3.18
C GLY A 187 -25.52 -6.72 -4.14
N VAL A 188 -24.20 -6.86 -4.28
CA VAL A 188 -23.53 -7.81 -5.17
C VAL A 188 -22.96 -8.96 -4.34
N ARG A 189 -23.02 -10.19 -4.86
CA ARG A 189 -22.36 -11.33 -4.22
C ARG A 189 -20.84 -11.17 -4.34
N ALA A 190 -20.13 -11.32 -3.21
CA ALA A 190 -18.68 -11.48 -3.20
C ALA A 190 -18.32 -12.90 -2.77
N THR A 191 -17.55 -13.61 -3.60
CA THR A 191 -16.92 -14.88 -3.22
C THR A 191 -15.44 -14.62 -2.98
N VAL A 192 -14.91 -15.00 -1.83
CA VAL A 192 -13.52 -14.70 -1.46
C VAL A 192 -12.77 -15.99 -1.17
N PHE A 193 -11.71 -16.24 -1.92
CA PHE A 193 -10.86 -17.42 -1.76
C PHE A 193 -9.67 -17.09 -0.87
N VAL A 194 -9.45 -17.92 0.15
CA VAL A 194 -8.32 -17.81 1.08
C VAL A 194 -7.81 -19.22 1.41
N PRO A 195 -6.53 -19.38 1.78
CA PRO A 195 -6.02 -20.69 2.20
C PRO A 195 -6.70 -21.15 3.49
N THR A 196 -6.74 -22.46 3.71
CA THR A 196 -7.24 -23.06 4.96
C THR A 196 -6.44 -22.64 6.20
N THR A 197 -5.21 -22.16 5.99
CA THR A 197 -4.30 -21.63 7.01
C THR A 197 -4.50 -20.14 7.30
N ALA A 198 -5.44 -19.46 6.61
CA ALA A 198 -5.70 -18.04 6.82
C ALA A 198 -6.12 -17.76 8.28
N PRO A 199 -5.57 -16.73 8.94
CA PRO A 199 -5.94 -16.38 10.31
C PRO A 199 -7.45 -16.16 10.46
N ALA A 200 -8.06 -16.77 11.48
CA ALA A 200 -9.50 -16.69 11.72
C ALA A 200 -10.02 -15.25 11.76
N ILE A 201 -9.26 -14.32 12.39
CA ILE A 201 -9.63 -12.91 12.46
C ILE A 201 -9.75 -12.22 11.08
N LYS A 202 -8.96 -12.66 10.08
CA LYS A 202 -9.05 -12.16 8.70
C LYS A 202 -10.29 -12.74 8.00
N VAL A 203 -10.61 -14.00 8.25
CA VAL A 203 -11.81 -14.69 7.71
C VAL A 203 -13.09 -14.10 8.30
N ASP A 204 -13.16 -13.91 9.61
CA ASP A 204 -14.35 -13.41 10.30
C ASP A 204 -14.74 -12.03 9.78
N ARG A 205 -13.78 -11.13 9.57
CA ARG A 205 -14.03 -9.82 8.96
C ARG A 205 -14.62 -9.90 7.55
N LEU A 206 -14.21 -10.87 6.73
CA LEU A 206 -14.80 -11.08 5.40
C LEU A 206 -16.26 -11.55 5.51
N VAL A 207 -16.53 -12.46 6.44
CA VAL A 207 -17.88 -12.96 6.73
C VAL A 207 -18.78 -11.84 7.27
N GLU A 208 -18.26 -10.96 8.14
CA GLU A 208 -18.97 -9.76 8.62
C GLU A 208 -19.36 -8.81 7.48
N TYR A 209 -18.55 -8.72 6.43
CA TYR A 209 -18.91 -8.00 5.20
C TYR A 209 -19.86 -8.79 4.28
N GLY A 210 -20.28 -10.00 4.66
CA GLY A 210 -21.24 -10.81 3.91
C GLY A 210 -20.63 -11.56 2.72
N ALA A 211 -19.31 -11.75 2.70
CA ALA A 211 -18.65 -12.55 1.68
C ALA A 211 -18.93 -14.05 1.85
N ASP A 212 -19.08 -14.76 0.73
CA ASP A 212 -18.99 -16.22 0.66
C ASP A 212 -17.50 -16.61 0.67
N VAL A 213 -16.96 -16.91 1.85
CA VAL A 213 -15.54 -17.24 2.01
C VAL A 213 -15.30 -18.72 1.71
N ARG A 214 -14.41 -19.00 0.77
CA ARG A 214 -13.98 -20.33 0.35
C ARG A 214 -12.57 -20.59 0.85
N LEU A 215 -12.45 -21.44 1.86
CA LEU A 215 -11.18 -21.96 2.36
C LEU A 215 -10.69 -23.06 1.40
N VAL A 216 -9.65 -22.79 0.62
CA VAL A 216 -9.14 -23.74 -0.39
C VAL A 216 -7.62 -23.83 -0.32
N GLY A 217 -7.12 -25.06 -0.28
CA GLY A 217 -5.68 -25.35 -0.29
C GLY A 217 -4.94 -24.91 0.98
N THR A 218 -3.63 -25.13 0.98
CA THR A 218 -2.76 -24.81 2.13
C THR A 218 -1.99 -23.50 1.96
N GLY A 219 -1.77 -23.10 0.71
CA GLY A 219 -1.08 -21.86 0.34
C GLY A 219 -1.92 -20.93 -0.55
N TYR A 220 -1.37 -19.73 -0.79
CA TYR A 220 -2.02 -18.70 -1.62
C TYR A 220 -2.24 -19.16 -3.07
N ASP A 221 -1.28 -19.87 -3.67
CA ASP A 221 -1.35 -20.28 -5.08
C ASP A 221 -2.53 -21.21 -5.37
N GLU A 222 -2.85 -22.12 -4.45
CA GLU A 222 -4.00 -23.01 -4.55
C GLU A 222 -5.32 -22.24 -4.44
N ALA A 223 -5.41 -21.29 -3.50
CA ALA A 223 -6.58 -20.42 -3.35
C ALA A 223 -6.78 -19.52 -4.58
N LEU A 224 -5.70 -19.02 -5.17
CA LEU A 224 -5.72 -18.23 -6.40
C LEU A 224 -6.20 -19.06 -7.60
N ALA A 225 -5.67 -20.28 -7.76
CA ALA A 225 -6.10 -21.19 -8.82
C ALA A 225 -7.60 -21.50 -8.72
N ALA A 226 -8.10 -21.80 -7.52
CA ALA A 226 -9.53 -22.05 -7.28
C ALA A 226 -10.41 -20.82 -7.56
N CYS A 227 -9.92 -19.61 -7.25
CA CYS A 227 -10.60 -18.36 -7.58
C CYS A 227 -10.70 -18.17 -9.11
N HIS A 228 -9.63 -18.45 -9.85
CA HIS A 228 -9.62 -18.38 -11.32
C HIS A 228 -10.58 -19.40 -11.94
N GLU A 229 -10.58 -20.64 -11.44
CA GLU A 229 -11.52 -21.67 -11.88
C GLU A 229 -12.98 -21.25 -11.62
N PHE A 230 -13.27 -20.71 -10.44
CA PHE A 230 -14.59 -20.18 -10.11
C PHE A 230 -15.00 -19.03 -11.05
N ALA A 231 -14.10 -18.09 -11.34
CA ALA A 231 -14.37 -17.01 -12.29
C ALA A 231 -14.69 -17.56 -13.69
N ALA A 232 -13.90 -18.52 -14.17
CA ALA A 232 -14.06 -19.12 -15.50
C ALA A 232 -15.37 -19.92 -15.63
N THR A 233 -15.79 -20.62 -14.58
CA THR A 233 -16.97 -21.50 -14.61
C THR A 233 -18.29 -20.77 -14.30
N SER A 234 -18.26 -19.80 -13.38
CA SER A 234 -19.46 -19.05 -12.96
C SER A 234 -19.68 -17.76 -13.75
N GLY A 235 -18.63 -17.26 -14.43
CA GLY A 235 -18.62 -15.95 -15.06
C GLY A 235 -18.52 -14.79 -14.08
N ALA A 236 -18.23 -15.02 -12.80
CA ALA A 236 -18.01 -13.95 -11.82
C ALA A 236 -16.86 -13.04 -12.24
N LEU A 237 -16.98 -11.73 -11.94
CA LEU A 237 -15.91 -10.78 -12.21
C LEU A 237 -14.70 -11.10 -11.34
N LEU A 238 -13.57 -11.37 -11.98
CA LEU A 238 -12.31 -11.54 -11.27
C LEU A 238 -11.77 -10.16 -10.89
N SER A 239 -11.83 -9.83 -9.60
CA SER A 239 -11.19 -8.65 -9.04
C SER A 239 -9.74 -8.95 -8.68
N HIS A 240 -8.88 -7.93 -8.71
CA HIS A 240 -7.47 -8.05 -8.36
C HIS A 240 -7.11 -7.08 -7.24
N ALA A 241 -6.11 -7.45 -6.44
CA ALA A 241 -5.60 -6.58 -5.39
C ALA A 241 -4.97 -5.27 -5.90
N TYR A 242 -4.57 -5.18 -7.18
CA TYR A 242 -3.83 -4.03 -7.71
C TYR A 242 -3.74 -4.02 -9.26
N ASP A 243 -3.63 -5.18 -9.90
CA ASP A 243 -3.44 -5.33 -11.35
C ASP A 243 -4.76 -5.27 -12.13
N ASN A 244 -5.38 -4.10 -12.09
CA ASN A 244 -6.57 -3.79 -12.86
C ASN A 244 -6.72 -2.27 -13.00
N GLU A 245 -6.97 -1.79 -14.22
CA GLU A 245 -7.09 -0.36 -14.54
C GLU A 245 -8.16 0.34 -13.70
N LEU A 246 -9.32 -0.28 -13.47
CA LEU A 246 -10.39 0.31 -12.64
C LEU A 246 -10.00 0.36 -11.16
N ILE A 247 -9.27 -0.64 -10.67
CA ILE A 247 -8.74 -0.63 -9.30
C ILE A 247 -7.73 0.52 -9.13
N ALA A 248 -6.79 0.65 -10.07
CA ALA A 248 -5.78 1.71 -10.06
C ALA A 248 -6.40 3.10 -10.22
N ALA A 249 -7.35 3.27 -11.15
CA ALA A 249 -8.10 4.51 -11.36
C ALA A 249 -8.86 4.93 -10.09
N GLY A 250 -9.53 3.98 -9.44
CA GLY A 250 -10.21 4.23 -8.18
C GLY A 250 -9.23 4.62 -7.07
N ALA A 251 -8.09 3.95 -6.94
CA ALA A 251 -7.06 4.33 -5.97
C ALA A 251 -6.50 5.74 -6.23
N GLY A 252 -6.30 6.12 -7.49
CA GLY A 252 -5.80 7.43 -7.91
C GLY A 252 -6.70 8.61 -7.52
N THR A 253 -7.99 8.36 -7.24
CA THR A 253 -8.92 9.41 -6.77
C THR A 253 -8.44 10.08 -5.48
N LEU A 254 -7.64 9.38 -4.67
CA LEU A 254 -6.98 9.96 -3.50
C LEU A 254 -6.13 11.19 -3.87
N MET A 255 -5.38 11.14 -4.98
CA MET A 255 -4.53 12.25 -5.37
C MET A 255 -5.32 13.50 -5.77
N LEU A 256 -6.51 13.31 -6.36
CA LEU A 256 -7.43 14.43 -6.64
C LEU A 256 -7.86 15.12 -5.34
N GLU A 257 -8.15 14.35 -4.30
CA GLU A 257 -8.53 14.88 -2.99
C GLU A 257 -7.35 15.58 -2.28
N ILE A 258 -6.15 15.01 -2.36
CA ILE A 258 -4.92 15.63 -1.85
C ILE A 258 -4.67 16.97 -2.56
N ARG A 259 -4.66 16.99 -3.89
CA ARG A 259 -4.43 18.20 -4.70
C ARG A 259 -5.49 19.29 -4.47
N ARG A 260 -6.72 18.91 -4.15
CA ARG A 260 -7.78 19.88 -3.81
C ARG A 260 -7.52 20.55 -2.46
N GLN A 261 -6.97 19.83 -1.49
CA GLN A 261 -6.67 20.34 -0.15
C GLN A 261 -5.31 21.05 -0.08
N LEU A 262 -4.32 20.60 -0.86
CA LEU A 262 -2.97 21.15 -0.96
C LEU A 262 -2.70 21.58 -2.42
N PRO A 263 -3.18 22.76 -2.84
CA PRO A 263 -3.15 23.16 -4.25
C PRO A 263 -1.76 23.50 -4.78
N ASP A 264 -0.81 23.73 -3.89
CA ASP A 264 0.58 24.10 -4.13
C ASP A 264 1.55 23.01 -3.67
N LEU A 265 1.09 21.76 -3.61
CA LEU A 265 1.93 20.60 -3.29
C LEU A 265 2.97 20.36 -4.39
N ASP A 266 4.24 20.19 -4.00
CA ASP A 266 5.33 19.89 -4.94
C ASP A 266 5.56 18.38 -5.10
N THR A 267 5.41 17.62 -4.01
CA THR A 267 5.74 16.19 -3.96
C THR A 267 4.70 15.37 -3.20
N VAL A 268 4.33 14.22 -3.75
CA VAL A 268 3.56 13.18 -3.04
C VAL A 268 4.45 11.96 -2.80
N VAL A 269 4.41 11.41 -1.60
CA VAL A 269 5.19 10.22 -1.21
C VAL A 269 4.26 9.06 -0.97
N VAL A 270 4.49 7.95 -1.67
CA VAL A 270 3.56 6.81 -1.73
C VAL A 270 4.32 5.50 -1.61
N ALA A 271 3.84 4.62 -0.72
CA ALA A 271 4.36 3.27 -0.60
C ALA A 271 3.93 2.39 -1.78
N VAL A 272 4.83 1.53 -2.25
CA VAL A 272 4.61 0.68 -3.42
C VAL A 272 4.77 -0.79 -3.04
N GLY A 273 3.76 -1.58 -3.42
CA GLY A 273 3.85 -3.04 -3.50
C GLY A 273 3.66 -3.45 -4.95
N GLY A 274 2.49 -4.01 -5.29
CA GLY A 274 2.16 -4.32 -6.69
C GLY A 274 1.94 -3.10 -7.61
N GLY A 275 1.90 -1.87 -7.07
CA GLY A 275 1.87 -0.65 -7.87
C GLY A 275 0.49 -0.04 -8.19
N GLY A 276 -0.62 -0.67 -7.83
CA GLY A 276 -1.96 -0.14 -8.15
C GLY A 276 -2.30 1.23 -7.54
N LEU A 277 -1.90 1.49 -6.28
CA LEU A 277 -2.02 2.83 -5.68
C LEU A 277 -1.11 3.82 -6.38
N PHE A 278 0.17 3.47 -6.47
CA PHE A 278 1.20 4.31 -7.06
C PHE A 278 0.86 4.73 -8.50
N ALA A 279 0.43 3.81 -9.36
CA ALA A 279 0.04 4.12 -10.74
C ALA A 279 -1.06 5.18 -10.78
N GLY A 280 -2.13 5.01 -9.98
CA GLY A 280 -3.22 5.99 -9.90
C GLY A 280 -2.77 7.34 -9.36
N ILE A 281 -1.93 7.36 -8.31
CA ILE A 281 -1.38 8.59 -7.74
C ILE A 281 -0.48 9.30 -8.76
N ALA A 282 0.45 8.58 -9.38
CA ALA A 282 1.43 9.11 -10.32
C ALA A 282 0.76 9.69 -11.58
N THR A 283 -0.28 9.04 -12.12
CA THR A 283 -1.07 9.58 -13.23
C THR A 283 -1.64 10.97 -12.91
N VAL A 284 -2.25 11.13 -11.73
CA VAL A 284 -2.84 12.43 -11.34
C VAL A 284 -1.75 13.43 -10.98
N ALA A 285 -0.71 13.01 -10.27
CA ALA A 285 0.40 13.87 -9.89
C ALA A 285 1.09 14.46 -11.12
N ALA A 286 1.39 13.63 -12.12
CA ALA A 286 1.98 14.04 -13.39
C ALA A 286 1.11 15.07 -14.13
N HIS A 287 -0.21 14.88 -14.16
CA HIS A 287 -1.14 15.84 -14.76
C HIS A 287 -1.04 17.24 -14.14
N PHE A 288 -0.79 17.33 -12.83
CA PHE A 288 -0.66 18.59 -12.10
C PHE A 288 0.78 19.07 -11.93
N GLY A 289 1.77 18.37 -12.48
CA GLY A 289 3.19 18.72 -12.34
C GLY A 289 3.76 18.48 -10.93
N ILE A 290 3.21 17.50 -10.20
CA ILE A 290 3.62 17.11 -8.85
C ILE A 290 4.55 15.90 -8.96
N ARG A 291 5.69 15.95 -8.28
CA ARG A 291 6.62 14.82 -8.21
C ARG A 291 6.02 13.68 -7.41
N THR A 292 6.26 12.45 -7.84
CA THR A 292 5.92 11.27 -7.04
C THR A 292 7.19 10.60 -6.51
N VAL A 293 7.27 10.40 -5.21
CA VAL A 293 8.30 9.58 -4.56
C VAL A 293 7.68 8.22 -4.26
N ALA A 294 8.10 7.21 -5.01
CA ALA A 294 7.69 5.82 -4.88
C ALA A 294 8.62 5.13 -3.88
N VAL A 295 8.07 4.64 -2.76
CA VAL A 295 8.86 4.07 -1.68
C VAL A 295 8.57 2.59 -1.50
N GLU A 296 9.62 1.77 -1.47
CA GLU A 296 9.53 0.33 -1.26
C GLU A 296 10.43 -0.10 -0.09
N PRO A 297 10.09 -1.18 0.64
CA PRO A 297 11.05 -1.85 1.48
C PRO A 297 12.21 -2.39 0.64
N ALA A 298 13.44 -2.30 1.13
CA ALA A 298 14.65 -2.69 0.38
C ALA A 298 14.60 -4.13 -0.17
N ASN A 299 13.92 -5.04 0.54
CA ASN A 299 13.79 -6.45 0.19
C ASN A 299 12.38 -6.85 -0.30
N CYS A 300 11.50 -5.87 -0.58
CA CYS A 300 10.22 -6.02 -1.27
C CYS A 300 10.09 -4.92 -2.34
N ARG A 301 10.97 -4.96 -3.34
CA ARG A 301 11.28 -3.82 -4.23
C ARG A 301 10.91 -4.05 -5.69
N ALA A 302 9.70 -4.56 -5.94
CA ALA A 302 9.26 -4.99 -7.26
C ALA A 302 9.26 -3.87 -8.33
N LEU A 303 8.94 -2.62 -7.97
CA LEU A 303 8.99 -1.49 -8.89
C LEU A 303 10.43 -1.15 -9.22
N ASN A 304 11.30 -1.05 -8.21
CA ASN A 304 12.71 -0.73 -8.38
C ASN A 304 13.41 -1.72 -9.34
N VAL A 305 13.24 -3.03 -9.14
CA VAL A 305 13.86 -4.04 -10.03
C VAL A 305 13.26 -3.99 -11.44
N ALA A 306 11.98 -3.65 -11.59
CA ALA A 306 11.36 -3.48 -12.91
C ALA A 306 11.89 -2.24 -13.64
N ILE A 307 12.15 -1.15 -12.93
CA ILE A 307 12.81 0.05 -13.47
C ILE A 307 14.23 -0.30 -13.93
N GLU A 308 15.01 -0.97 -13.09
CA GLU A 308 16.39 -1.41 -13.42
C GLU A 308 16.42 -2.31 -14.66
N ALA A 309 15.47 -3.25 -14.76
CA ALA A 309 15.35 -4.17 -15.88
C ALA A 309 14.73 -3.55 -17.14
N GLY A 310 14.08 -2.39 -17.03
CA GLY A 310 13.32 -1.75 -18.11
C GLY A 310 12.04 -2.49 -18.53
N ARG A 311 11.66 -3.54 -17.80
CA ARG A 311 10.49 -4.40 -18.04
C ARG A 311 10.04 -5.02 -16.73
N VAL A 312 8.80 -5.48 -16.67
CA VAL A 312 8.28 -6.18 -15.50
C VAL A 312 9.06 -7.50 -15.30
N VAL A 313 9.53 -7.70 -14.07
CA VAL A 313 10.26 -8.88 -13.59
C VAL A 313 9.80 -9.23 -12.18
N ASP A 314 10.03 -10.48 -11.77
CA ASP A 314 9.84 -10.88 -10.38
C ASP A 314 11.03 -10.40 -9.54
N GLY A 315 10.73 -9.89 -8.35
CA GLY A 315 11.66 -9.40 -7.35
C GLY A 315 11.53 -10.16 -6.02
N PRO A 316 12.38 -9.81 -5.03
CA PRO A 316 12.35 -10.44 -3.73
C PRO A 316 11.07 -10.07 -2.96
N VAL A 317 10.62 -10.98 -2.10
CA VAL A 317 9.53 -10.76 -1.14
C VAL A 317 10.01 -11.23 0.23
N ASP A 318 10.75 -10.37 0.91
CA ASP A 318 11.25 -10.62 2.26
C ASP A 318 11.29 -9.32 3.06
N SER A 319 10.22 -8.97 3.78
CA SER A 319 10.18 -7.75 4.59
C SER A 319 9.10 -7.85 5.64
N ILE A 320 9.30 -7.14 6.75
CA ILE A 320 8.27 -6.91 7.77
C ILE A 320 7.01 -6.21 7.22
N ALA A 321 7.11 -5.56 6.06
CA ALA A 321 6.00 -4.93 5.34
C ALA A 321 5.35 -5.83 4.27
N ALA A 322 5.78 -7.09 4.13
CA ALA A 322 5.33 -7.99 3.06
C ALA A 322 3.81 -8.26 3.07
N ASP A 323 3.12 -8.22 4.21
CA ASP A 323 1.65 -8.43 4.27
C ASP A 323 0.87 -7.40 3.44
N SER A 324 1.43 -6.20 3.23
CA SER A 324 0.78 -5.11 2.47
C SER A 324 1.54 -4.69 1.21
N LEU A 325 2.87 -4.83 1.17
CA LEU A 325 3.73 -4.43 0.05
C LEU A 325 4.45 -5.60 -0.64
N GLY A 326 4.32 -6.84 -0.16
CA GLY A 326 5.04 -8.02 -0.64
C GLY A 326 4.54 -8.60 -1.96
N ALA A 327 4.38 -7.76 -2.99
CA ALA A 327 4.15 -8.24 -4.34
C ALA A 327 5.50 -8.59 -4.98
N ALA A 328 5.66 -9.82 -5.49
CA ALA A 328 6.86 -10.20 -6.22
C ALA A 328 7.01 -9.39 -7.52
N ARG A 329 5.91 -8.84 -8.05
CA ARG A 329 5.87 -8.19 -9.36
C ARG A 329 4.94 -6.99 -9.35
N VAL A 330 5.35 -5.92 -10.04
CA VAL A 330 4.50 -4.74 -10.29
C VAL A 330 3.64 -4.88 -11.54
N THR A 331 2.63 -4.03 -11.65
CA THR A 331 1.84 -3.90 -12.89
C THR A 331 2.63 -3.19 -13.99
N GLU A 332 2.25 -3.44 -15.25
CA GLU A 332 2.74 -2.67 -16.40
C GLU A 332 2.39 -1.18 -16.26
N LEU A 333 1.22 -0.85 -15.69
CA LEU A 333 0.82 0.54 -15.41
C LEU A 333 1.79 1.25 -14.46
N ALA A 334 2.28 0.55 -13.43
CA ALA A 334 3.22 1.11 -12.48
C ALA A 334 4.59 1.31 -13.13
N LEU A 335 5.08 0.34 -13.90
CA LEU A 335 6.34 0.51 -14.64
C LEU A 335 6.25 1.68 -15.64
N HIS A 336 5.15 1.74 -16.41
CA HIS A 336 4.89 2.84 -17.34
C HIS A 336 4.92 4.20 -16.62
N ALA A 337 4.21 4.34 -15.51
CA ALA A 337 4.20 5.58 -14.72
C ALA A 337 5.59 5.97 -14.22
N ALA A 338 6.38 5.00 -13.73
CA ALA A 338 7.74 5.25 -13.25
C ALA A 338 8.72 5.66 -14.34
N GLN A 339 8.54 5.18 -15.57
CA GLN A 339 9.42 5.50 -16.70
C GLN A 339 9.08 6.82 -17.39
N ASN A 340 7.81 7.25 -17.34
CA ASN A 340 7.32 8.36 -18.16
C ASN A 340 6.97 9.64 -17.36
N TYR A 341 6.87 9.57 -16.03
CA TYR A 341 6.53 10.71 -15.16
C TYR A 341 7.71 11.13 -14.25
N ASP A 342 7.62 12.29 -13.57
CA ASP A 342 8.61 12.70 -12.55
C ASP A 342 8.47 11.83 -11.29
N VAL A 343 9.06 10.64 -11.36
CA VAL A 343 9.05 9.63 -10.31
C VAL A 343 10.45 9.42 -9.77
N ARG A 344 10.59 9.40 -8.44
CA ARG A 344 11.79 8.93 -7.75
C ARG A 344 11.49 7.64 -7.01
N SER A 345 12.15 6.55 -7.41
CA SER A 345 12.13 5.27 -6.68
C SER A 345 13.13 5.31 -5.53
N ILE A 346 12.66 5.01 -4.32
CA ILE A 346 13.44 5.02 -3.09
C ILE A 346 13.20 3.72 -2.33
N LEU A 347 14.27 3.17 -1.78
CA LEU A 347 14.24 2.00 -0.93
C LEU A 347 14.48 2.41 0.52
N VAL A 348 13.75 1.80 1.46
CA VAL A 348 13.98 1.97 2.90
C VAL A 348 14.19 0.61 3.56
N PRO A 349 15.12 0.49 4.51
CA PRO A 349 15.35 -0.76 5.22
C PRO A 349 14.26 -1.01 6.28
N ASP A 350 14.01 -2.27 6.61
CA ASP A 350 12.99 -2.67 7.58
C ASP A 350 13.13 -2.01 8.97
N PRO A 351 14.34 -1.84 9.56
CA PRO A 351 14.50 -1.09 10.80
C PRO A 351 13.93 0.33 10.74
N ALA A 352 14.09 1.03 9.61
CA ALA A 352 13.52 2.37 9.43
C ALA A 352 11.98 2.33 9.34
N ILE A 353 11.41 1.27 8.77
CA ILE A 353 9.96 1.07 8.72
C ILE A 353 9.41 0.83 10.14
N VAL A 354 10.09 0.01 10.95
CA VAL A 354 9.71 -0.26 12.34
C VAL A 354 9.78 1.01 13.18
N ALA A 355 10.89 1.77 13.07
CA ALA A 355 11.06 3.03 13.78
C ALA A 355 10.01 4.08 13.35
N ALA A 356 9.73 4.17 12.05
CA ALA A 356 8.66 5.02 11.51
C ALA A 356 7.29 4.70 12.09
N ARG A 357 6.96 3.41 12.15
CA ARG A 357 5.69 2.94 12.70
C ARG A 357 5.57 3.23 14.19
N ALA A 358 6.63 2.99 14.96
CA ALA A 358 6.68 3.32 16.37
C ALA A 358 6.53 4.84 16.61
N ALA A 359 7.25 5.67 15.85
CA ALA A 359 7.14 7.13 15.95
C ALA A 359 5.73 7.66 15.62
N LEU A 360 5.04 7.08 14.63
CA LEU A 360 3.65 7.40 14.33
C LEU A 360 2.72 7.07 15.51
N TRP A 361 2.95 5.94 16.18
CA TRP A 361 2.19 5.55 17.36
C TRP A 361 2.49 6.43 18.57
N ASP A 362 3.77 6.59 18.92
CA ASP A 362 4.19 7.25 20.15
C ASP A 362 3.96 8.76 20.12
N CYS A 363 4.26 9.40 18.98
CA CYS A 363 4.17 10.86 18.86
C CYS A 363 2.80 11.32 18.36
N ARG A 364 2.05 10.48 17.64
CA ARG A 364 0.79 10.91 16.97
C ARG A 364 -0.42 10.03 17.28
N ARG A 365 -0.26 8.91 18.00
CA ARG A 365 -1.33 7.92 18.24
C ARG A 365 -1.95 7.39 16.94
N ILE A 366 -1.13 7.34 15.88
CA ILE A 366 -1.51 6.82 14.58
C ILE A 366 -1.06 5.35 14.50
N ALA A 367 -2.03 4.44 14.51
CA ALA A 367 -1.81 3.02 14.28
C ALA A 367 -1.88 2.73 12.79
N VAL A 368 -0.79 2.23 12.19
CA VAL A 368 -0.71 1.88 10.77
C VAL A 368 -0.04 0.53 10.55
N GLU A 369 -0.25 -0.06 9.38
CA GLU A 369 0.53 -1.22 8.91
C GLU A 369 1.98 -0.81 8.64
N ASN A 370 2.92 -1.77 8.71
CA ASN A 370 4.32 -1.54 8.32
C ASN A 370 4.42 -0.94 6.91
N GLY A 371 3.65 -1.44 5.95
CA GLY A 371 3.67 -0.92 4.58
C GLY A 371 3.17 0.52 4.43
N ALA A 372 2.28 0.99 5.32
CA ALA A 372 1.87 2.37 5.33
C ALA A 372 2.92 3.28 5.99
N ALA A 373 3.65 2.77 6.99
CA ALA A 373 4.77 3.47 7.60
C ALA A 373 5.96 3.65 6.64
N THR A 374 6.10 2.81 5.60
CA THR A 374 7.15 2.92 4.57
C THR A 374 7.23 4.32 3.93
N ALA A 375 6.10 4.95 3.60
CA ALA A 375 6.10 6.29 3.02
C ALA A 375 6.60 7.37 4.01
N PHE A 376 6.29 7.20 5.31
CA PHE A 376 6.78 8.08 6.37
C PHE A 376 8.28 7.88 6.60
N ALA A 377 8.74 6.62 6.63
CA ALA A 377 10.14 6.24 6.80
C ALA A 377 11.07 6.89 5.76
N ALA A 378 10.60 7.11 4.54
CA ALA A 378 11.40 7.76 3.51
C ALA A 378 11.68 9.25 3.80
N VAL A 379 10.76 9.95 4.45
CA VAL A 379 10.85 11.42 4.59
C VAL A 379 11.31 11.88 5.97
N THR A 380 11.34 10.99 6.95
CA THR A 380 11.83 11.30 8.30
C THR A 380 13.20 10.70 8.55
N GLU A 381 13.95 11.31 9.45
CA GLU A 381 15.28 10.83 9.83
C GLU A 381 15.18 9.68 10.82
N PHE A 382 15.82 8.56 10.50
CA PHE A 382 16.06 7.44 11.40
C PHE A 382 17.54 7.05 11.33
N ASP A 383 18.18 6.89 12.49
CA ASP A 383 19.62 6.60 12.61
C ASP A 383 20.50 7.57 11.80
N GLY A 384 20.13 8.86 11.80
CA GLY A 384 20.84 9.93 11.08
C GLY A 384 20.65 9.90 9.56
N VAL A 385 19.79 9.03 9.03
CA VAL A 385 19.52 8.89 7.60
C VAL A 385 18.08 9.28 7.28
N GLN A 386 17.93 10.18 6.32
CA GLN A 386 16.64 10.52 5.69
C GLN A 386 16.73 10.15 4.20
N ALA A 387 15.98 9.13 3.78
CA ALA A 387 16.14 8.53 2.45
C ALA A 387 15.75 9.49 1.31
N TYR A 388 14.70 10.28 1.51
CA TYR A 388 14.32 11.39 0.63
C TYR A 388 14.58 12.72 1.32
N ARG A 389 15.52 13.51 0.80
CA ARG A 389 15.73 14.91 1.21
C ARG A 389 15.09 15.87 0.20
N PRO A 390 14.00 16.58 0.56
CA PRO A 390 13.37 17.57 -0.29
C PRO A 390 14.29 18.76 -0.59
N ALA A 391 13.99 19.52 -1.64
CA ALA A 391 14.62 20.81 -1.86
C ALA A 391 14.15 21.86 -0.82
N PRO A 392 14.95 22.90 -0.53
CA PRO A 392 14.51 24.01 0.31
C PRO A 392 13.19 24.62 -0.20
N GLY A 393 12.23 24.78 0.70
CA GLY A 393 10.89 25.31 0.39
C GLY A 393 9.91 24.33 -0.26
N GLU A 394 10.33 23.10 -0.58
CA GLU A 394 9.46 22.05 -1.14
C GLU A 394 8.35 21.68 -0.16
N LYS A 395 7.14 21.47 -0.68
CA LYS A 395 5.94 21.04 0.06
C LYS A 395 5.62 19.59 -0.28
N LEU A 396 5.56 18.72 0.73
CA LEU A 396 5.32 17.29 0.50
C LEU A 396 4.20 16.67 1.31
N CYS A 397 3.56 15.63 0.77
CA CYS A 397 2.51 14.88 1.45
C CYS A 397 2.80 13.38 1.40
N ALA A 398 2.99 12.75 2.56
CA ALA A 398 3.18 11.30 2.66
C ALA A 398 1.84 10.59 2.89
N ILE A 399 1.59 9.52 2.15
CA ILE A 399 0.35 8.76 2.22
C ILE A 399 0.47 7.60 3.22
N LEU A 400 -0.35 7.62 4.26
CA LEU A 400 -0.53 6.50 5.19
C LEU A 400 -1.69 5.62 4.69
N CYS A 401 -1.36 4.62 3.89
CA CYS A 401 -2.31 3.94 3.01
C CYS A 401 -3.19 2.86 3.67
N GLY A 402 -2.86 2.42 4.89
CA GLY A 402 -3.59 1.34 5.58
C GLY A 402 -3.20 1.15 7.06
N ALA A 403 -4.11 0.56 7.83
CA ALA A 403 -3.97 0.31 9.27
C ALA A 403 -4.48 -1.06 9.75
N ASN A 404 -4.69 -2.04 8.85
CA ASN A 404 -5.15 -3.37 9.22
C ASN A 404 -4.05 -4.25 9.82
N THR A 405 -3.58 -3.83 10.98
CA THR A 405 -2.53 -4.48 11.75
C THR A 405 -3.04 -4.96 13.11
N ASN A 406 -2.27 -5.79 13.81
CA ASN A 406 -2.61 -6.21 15.16
C ASN A 406 -2.21 -5.10 16.16
N PRO A 407 -3.14 -4.48 16.90
CA PRO A 407 -2.76 -3.41 17.82
C PRO A 407 -1.73 -3.82 18.89
N ALA A 408 -1.62 -5.11 19.20
CA ALA A 408 -0.65 -5.63 20.15
C ALA A 408 0.81 -5.55 19.65
N ASP A 409 1.05 -5.32 18.36
CA ASP A 409 2.40 -5.22 17.77
C ASP A 409 2.83 -3.76 17.46
N LEU A 410 2.06 -2.76 17.92
CA LEU A 410 2.36 -1.34 17.73
C LEU A 410 3.40 -0.80 18.72
N ALA A 411 3.50 -1.42 19.89
CA ALA A 411 4.52 -1.11 20.88
C ALA A 411 5.58 -2.21 20.84
N PRO A 412 6.88 -1.88 20.78
CA PRO A 412 7.92 -2.90 20.88
C PRO A 412 7.76 -3.64 22.21
N ASN A 413 7.73 -4.98 22.15
CA ASN A 413 7.74 -5.79 23.37
C ASN A 413 9.12 -5.64 24.02
N SER A 414 9.14 -5.17 25.26
CA SER A 414 10.32 -4.65 25.98
C SER A 414 11.53 -5.58 26.09
N ASP A 415 11.38 -6.85 25.75
CA ASP A 415 12.39 -7.88 26.04
C ASP A 415 13.01 -8.50 24.78
N ALA A 416 12.41 -8.34 23.59
CA ALA A 416 12.91 -8.93 22.34
C ALA A 416 13.38 -7.89 21.31
N ASP A 417 12.69 -6.75 21.17
CA ASP A 417 13.03 -5.73 20.17
C ASP A 417 14.20 -4.84 20.61
N THR A 418 14.43 -4.73 21.91
CA THR A 418 15.58 -4.02 22.49
C THR A 418 16.90 -4.66 22.05
N ALA A 419 16.92 -5.96 21.74
CA ALA A 419 18.11 -6.64 21.22
C ALA A 419 18.41 -6.30 19.75
N LEU A 420 17.40 -5.96 18.93
CA LEU A 420 17.62 -5.45 17.58
C LEU A 420 18.13 -4.01 17.57
N LEU A 421 17.72 -3.20 18.55
CA LEU A 421 18.17 -1.81 18.72
C LEU A 421 19.51 -1.68 19.47
N ALA A 422 19.87 -2.66 20.31
CA ALA A 422 21.11 -2.67 21.07
C ALA A 422 22.30 -3.35 20.35
N GLY A 423 22.10 -3.86 19.13
CA GLY A 423 23.12 -4.56 18.33
C GLY A 423 24.19 -3.65 17.70
N THR A 424 24.14 -2.34 17.94
CA THR A 424 25.16 -1.37 17.53
C THR A 424 25.71 -0.64 18.75
N ALA A 425 26.57 -1.31 19.50
CA ALA A 425 27.42 -0.70 20.53
C ALA A 425 28.89 -0.98 20.21
#